data_AF-A0A1F3ZSW8-F1
#
_entry.id   AF-A0A1F3ZSW8-F1
#
_cell.length_a   1.000
_cell.length_b   1.000
_cell.length_c   1.000
_cell.angle_alpha   90.00
_cell.angle_beta   90.00
_cell.angle_gamma   90.00
#
_symmetry.space_group_name_H-M   'P 1'
#
loop_
_entity.id
_entity.type
_entity.pdbx_description
1 polymer ?
#
loop_
_entity_poly.entity_id
_entity_poly.type
_entity_poly.pdbx_seq_one_letter_code
_entity_poly.pdbx_strand_id
1 'polypeptide(L)' 'MELTCEQLAAMAATIGLNLPAADAENVRLRLSALLTEMEGIERELGAEMDRTEPVPPVYPHEPS' A
#
# COMPACT_ATOMS: atom_id res chain seq x y z
N MET A 1 -0.21 -1.85 10.43
CA MET A 1 0.58 -0.59 10.53
C MET A 1 -0.17 0.53 11.26
N GLU A 2 0.44 1.18 12.25
CA GLU A 2 -0.09 2.41 12.87
C GLU A 2 0.53 3.67 12.26
N LEU A 3 -0.30 4.60 11.79
CA LEU A 3 0.12 5.89 11.27
C LEU A 3 0.07 6.98 12.35
N THR A 4 1.02 7.92 12.27
CA THR A 4 0.99 9.19 12.99
C THR A 4 0.17 10.25 12.24
N CYS A 5 -0.27 11.31 12.93
CA CYS A 5 -0.95 12.43 12.29
C CYS A 5 -0.06 13.17 11.27
N GLU A 6 1.25 13.23 11.51
CA GLU A 6 2.22 13.86 10.61
C GLU A 6 2.33 13.09 9.29
N GLN A 7 2.42 11.76 9.36
CA GLN A 7 2.41 10.91 8.17
C GLN A 7 1.10 11.06 7.39
N LEU A 8 -0.05 11.08 8.08
CA LEU A 8 -1.34 11.31 7.44
C LEU A 8 -1.38 12.66 6.71
N ALA A 9 -0.90 13.73 7.35
CA ALA A 9 -0.85 15.06 6.74
C ALA A 9 0.04 15.11 5.50
N ALA A 10 1.21 14.46 5.54
CA ALA A 10 2.10 14.36 4.38
C ALA A 10 1.45 13.59 3.21
N MET A 11 0.75 12.49 3.51
CA MET A 11 0.01 11.72 2.50
C MET A 11 -1.12 12.53 1.89
N ALA A 12 -1.91 13.23 2.71
CA ALA A 12 -3.00 14.10 2.23
C ALA A 12 -2.46 15.21 1.32
N ALA A 13 -1.36 15.86 1.71
CA ALA A 13 -0.71 16.89 0.91
C ALA A 13 -0.22 16.37 -0.45
N THR A 14 0.27 15.12 -0.49
CA THR A 14 0.79 14.49 -1.72
C THR A 14 -0.29 14.36 -2.80
N ILE A 15 -1.54 14.13 -2.39
CA ILE A 15 -2.69 14.02 -3.31
C ILE A 15 -3.51 15.32 -3.41
N GLY A 16 -3.03 16.41 -2.80
CA GLY A 16 -3.75 17.69 -2.78
C GLY A 16 -5.04 17.67 -1.97
N LEU A 17 -5.20 16.74 -1.03
CA LEU A 17 -6.37 16.64 -0.16
C LEU A 17 -6.24 17.62 1.01
N ASN A 18 -7.17 18.56 1.12
CA ASN A 18 -7.31 19.40 2.30
C ASN A 18 -8.04 18.61 3.41
N LEU A 19 -7.31 18.19 4.44
CA LEU A 19 -7.86 17.43 5.56
C LEU A 19 -8.05 18.35 6.79
N PRO A 20 -9.30 18.61 7.22
CA PRO A 20 -9.55 19.40 8.42
C PRO A 20 -8.95 18.73 9.66
N ALA A 21 -8.35 19.53 10.56
CA ALA A 21 -7.72 19.01 11.77
C ALA A 21 -8.69 18.23 12.69
N ALA A 22 -9.97 18.60 12.69
CA ALA A 22 -11.02 17.90 13.44
C ALA A 22 -11.26 16.47 12.96
N ASP A 23 -11.00 16.20 11.68
CA ASP A 23 -11.20 14.88 11.06
C ASP A 23 -9.92 14.03 11.06
N ALA A 24 -8.76 14.65 11.30
CA ALA A 24 -7.45 14.03 11.14
C ALA A 24 -7.31 12.73 11.95
N GLU A 25 -7.74 12.73 13.20
CA GLU A 25 -7.62 11.54 14.07
C GLU A 25 -8.51 10.38 13.59
N ASN A 26 -9.73 10.70 13.14
CA ASN A 26 -10.65 9.69 12.62
C ASN A 26 -10.11 9.05 11.34
N VAL A 27 -9.62 9.88 10.43
CA VAL A 27 -9.02 9.42 9.17
C VAL A 27 -7.74 8.63 9.44
N ARG A 28 -6.89 9.07 10.37
CA ARG A 28 -5.67 8.36 10.80
C ARG A 28 -5.99 6.94 11.26
N LEU A 29 -6.99 6.80 12.13
CA LEU A 29 -7.39 5.50 12.66
C LEU A 29 -7.90 4.58 11.56
N ARG A 30 -8.79 5.08 10.69
CA ARG A 30 -9.36 4.30 9.58
C ARG A 30 -8.30 3.86 8.58
N LEU A 31 -7.39 4.76 8.21
CA LEU A 31 -6.32 4.45 7.27
C LEU A 31 -5.31 3.45 7.88
N SER A 32 -4.98 3.59 9.16
CA SER A 32 -4.13 2.63 9.88
C SER A 32 -4.75 1.23 9.88
N ALA A 33 -6.05 1.13 10.16
CA ALA A 33 -6.77 -0.14 10.11
C ALA A 33 -6.74 -0.75 8.70
N LEU A 34 -7.07 0.04 7.68
CA LEU A 34 -7.03 -0.42 6.28
C LEU A 34 -5.66 -0.96 5.88
N LEU A 35 -4.59 -0.21 6.17
CA LEU A 35 -3.23 -0.62 5.81
C LEU A 35 -2.77 -1.87 6.60
N THR A 36 -3.28 -2.06 7.82
CA THR A 36 -3.04 -3.29 8.59
C THR A 36 -3.71 -4.50 7.94
N GLU A 37 -4.94 -4.36 7.46
CA GLU A 37 -5.64 -5.44 6.75
C GLU A 37 -4.94 -5.77 5.42
N MET A 38 -4.49 -4.76 4.67
CA MET A 38 -3.72 -4.97 3.44
C MET A 38 -2.42 -5.74 3.70
N GLU A 39 -1.70 -5.42 4.78
CA GLU A 39 -0.50 -6.15 5.19
C GLU A 39 -0.81 -7.63 5.52
N GLY A 40 -1.98 -7.89 6.11
CA GLY A 40 -2.48 -9.25 6.33
C GLY A 40 -2.70 -10.01 5.02
N ILE A 41 -3.40 -9.40 4.07
CA ILE A 41 -3.67 -9.97 2.74
C ILE A 41 -2.36 -10.25 1.99
N GLU A 42 -1.42 -9.31 1.98
CA GLU A 42 -0.12 -9.50 1.32
C GLU A 42 0.67 -10.68 1.90
N ARG A 43 0.62 -10.85 3.22
CA ARG A 43 1.29 -11.97 3.90
C ARG A 43 0.67 -13.30 3.52
N GLU A 44 -0.64 -13.38 3.43
CA GLU A 44 -1.36 -14.59 3.00
C GLU A 44 -1.09 -14.88 1.51
N LEU A 45 -1.13 -13.85 0.66
CA LEU A 45 -0.93 -13.98 -0.77
C LEU A 45 0.51 -14.36 -1.11
N GLY A 46 1.51 -13.84 -0.39
CA GLY A 46 2.93 -14.17 -0.62
C GLY A 46 3.19 -15.67 -0.55
N ALA A 47 2.59 -16.36 0.43
CA ALA A 47 2.73 -17.81 0.57
C ALA A 47 2.09 -18.60 -0.60
N GLU A 48 1.05 -18.06 -1.23
CA GLU A 48 0.45 -18.65 -2.44
C GLU A 48 1.27 -18.33 -3.70
N MET A 49 1.85 -17.13 -3.79
CA MET A 49 2.72 -16.74 -4.90
C MET A 49 4.00 -17.56 -4.96
N ASP A 50 4.58 -17.93 -3.80
CA ASP A 50 5.73 -18.83 -3.72
C ASP A 50 5.48 -20.22 -4.32
N ARG A 51 4.20 -20.61 -4.50
CA ARG A 51 3.81 -21.90 -5.12
C ARG A 51 3.66 -21.82 -6.64
N THR A 52 3.72 -20.63 -7.21
CA THR A 52 3.59 -20.43 -8.66
C THR A 52 4.96 -20.36 -9.33
N GLU A 53 5.12 -21.02 -10.49
CA GLU A 53 6.36 -20.90 -11.25
C GLU A 53 6.58 -19.45 -11.71
N PRO A 54 7.80 -18.91 -11.57
CA PRO A 54 8.08 -17.55 -12.00
C PRO A 54 7.86 -17.43 -13.52
N VAL A 55 7.27 -16.32 -13.95
CA VAL A 55 7.07 -16.04 -15.37
C VAL A 55 8.44 -16.03 -16.05
N PRO A 56 8.65 -16.85 -17.09
CA PRO A 56 9.94 -16.91 -17.77
C PRO A 56 10.29 -15.54 -18.36
N PRO A 57 11.56 -15.11 -18.29
CA PRO A 57 11.97 -13.83 -18.83
C PRO A 57 11.69 -13.78 -20.33
N VAL A 58 10.96 -12.75 -20.75
CA VAL A 58 10.73 -12.47 -22.17
C VAL A 58 11.97 -11.74 -22.69
N TYR A 59 12.92 -12.48 -23.26
CA TYR A 59 14.02 -11.86 -23.99
C TYR A 59 13.47 -11.26 -25.28
N PRO A 60 13.69 -9.96 -25.58
CA PRO A 60 13.38 -9.44 -26.89
C PRO A 60 14.29 -10.15 -27.90
N HIS A 61 13.70 -10.88 -28.84
CA HIS A 61 14.43 -11.39 -29.99
C HIS A 61 14.89 -10.17 -30.81
N GLU A 62 16.18 -9.83 -30.74
CA GLU A 62 16.77 -8.92 -31.72
C GLU A 62 16.63 -9.58 -33.11
N PRO A 63 16.02 -8.90 -34.10
CA PRO A 63 16.02 -9.41 -35.46
C PRO A 63 17.47 -9.38 -35.97
N SER A 64 17.92 -10.54 -36.43
CA SER A 64 19.22 -10.75 -37.09
C SER A 64 19.24 -10.16 -38.49
#